data_AF-A0A7J0BGI2-F1
#
_entry.id   AF-A0A7J0BGI2-F1
#
_cell.length_a   1.000
_cell.length_b   1.000
_cell.length_c   1.000
_cell.angle_alpha   90.00
_cell.angle_beta   90.00
_cell.angle_gamma   90.00
#
_symmetry.space_group_name_H-M   'P 1'
#
loop_
_entity.id
_entity.type
_entity.pdbx_description
1 polymer ?
#
loop_
_entity_poly.entity_id
_entity_poly.type
_entity_poly.pdbx_seq_one_letter_code
_entity_poly.pdbx_strand_id
1 'polypeptide(L)'
;MISAGVTSLNLPERIAAARQRIWFHAPPYGRFAAAAPLCEALHATLSRPQGPCLTIATLPCMEISWMPDFMRLLRPHANRQALQQELADSDNFLRQLKNDHPERVHIRTIHLRPSLPVLIIDDTIYFGHFAHSATLTPDGFWCTVTAPVEELLRIAAHPAMPHAAHGPVAEQHAAQDLVSEQYTAQMLVSEQHTAQVLVSEQHTAQMLVPEHRAALRIVEECVTSTCSAAESAVPFTQQTTTEP
;
A
#
# COMPACT_ATOMS: atom_id res chain seq x y z
N MET A 1 11.36 -12.41 6.15
CA MET A 1 11.96 -11.96 7.42
C MET A 1 10.89 -11.30 8.26
N ILE A 2 10.91 -11.49 9.59
CA ILE A 2 9.98 -10.84 10.53
C ILE A 2 10.80 -9.97 11.48
N SER A 3 10.34 -8.76 11.73
CA SER A 3 11.00 -7.79 12.60
C SER A 3 10.02 -7.22 13.63
N ALA A 4 10.53 -6.88 14.82
CA ALA A 4 9.74 -6.26 15.88
C ALA A 4 9.79 -4.73 15.74
N GLY A 5 8.65 -4.14 15.40
CA GLY A 5 8.45 -2.71 15.21
C GLY A 5 9.02 -2.17 13.89
N VAL A 6 8.41 -1.09 13.40
CA VAL A 6 8.77 -0.43 12.14
C VAL A 6 10.18 0.17 12.19
N THR A 7 10.66 0.58 13.36
CA THR A 7 12.01 1.14 13.55
C THR A 7 13.11 0.14 13.17
N SER A 8 12.88 -1.15 13.46
CA SER A 8 13.83 -2.22 13.10
C SER A 8 14.00 -2.41 11.59
N LEU A 9 13.07 -1.86 10.80
CA LEU A 9 13.20 -1.86 9.34
C LEU A 9 14.25 -0.85 8.87
N ASN A 10 14.70 0.12 9.67
CA ASN A 10 15.60 1.19 9.21
C ASN A 10 15.14 1.85 7.90
N LEU A 11 13.88 2.32 7.88
CA LEU A 11 13.27 2.92 6.70
C LEU A 11 14.11 4.05 6.05
N PRO A 12 14.79 4.95 6.80
CA PRO A 12 15.63 5.97 6.18
C PRO A 12 16.70 5.40 5.26
N GLU A 13 17.41 4.35 5.69
CA GLU A 13 18.45 3.70 4.87
C GLU A 13 17.85 3.03 3.64
N ARG A 14 16.71 2.36 3.78
CA ARG A 14 16.03 1.69 2.67
C ARG A 14 15.50 2.68 1.63
N ILE A 15 14.93 3.80 2.08
CA ILE A 15 14.50 4.88 1.19
C ILE A 15 15.72 5.49 0.50
N ALA A 16 16.81 5.74 1.23
CA ALA A 16 18.04 6.23 0.63
C ALA A 16 18.58 5.25 -0.44
N ALA A 17 18.39 3.95 -0.29
CA ALA A 17 18.81 2.96 -1.28
C ALA A 17 17.86 2.84 -2.49
N ALA A 18 16.64 3.38 -2.41
CA ALA A 18 15.60 3.21 -3.42
C ALA A 18 16.01 3.78 -4.78
N ARG A 19 15.69 3.04 -5.85
CA ARG A 19 16.10 3.39 -7.22
C ARG A 19 14.95 3.65 -8.16
N GLN A 20 13.88 2.89 -8.05
CA GLN A 20 12.77 2.90 -9.01
C GLN A 20 11.49 3.45 -8.40
N ARG A 21 11.10 2.92 -7.24
CA ARG A 21 9.78 3.22 -6.67
C ARG A 21 9.78 3.20 -5.15
N ILE A 22 8.93 4.05 -4.60
CA ILE A 22 8.54 4.04 -3.20
C ILE A 22 7.01 4.13 -3.16
N TRP A 23 6.37 3.26 -2.40
CA TRP A 23 4.92 3.20 -2.25
C TRP A 23 4.58 3.13 -0.78
N PHE A 24 3.87 4.14 -0.27
CA PHE A 24 3.41 4.19 1.11
C PHE A 24 1.90 4.00 1.17
N HIS A 25 1.49 2.93 1.84
CA HIS A 25 0.12 2.68 2.27
C HIS A 25 0.15 2.38 3.77
N ALA A 26 0.57 3.36 4.57
CA ALA A 26 0.62 3.24 6.02
C ALA A 26 0.15 4.53 6.72
N PRO A 27 -0.99 5.10 6.32
CA PRO A 27 -1.44 6.34 6.93
C PRO A 27 -1.94 6.12 8.37
N PRO A 28 -2.02 7.18 9.20
CA PRO A 28 -1.65 8.57 8.91
C PRO A 28 -0.12 8.81 8.95
N TYR A 29 0.33 9.88 8.32
CA TYR A 29 1.75 10.21 8.13
C TYR A 29 2.29 11.28 9.09
N GLY A 30 1.51 11.75 10.07
CA GLY A 30 1.96 12.77 11.02
C GLY A 30 3.22 12.34 11.80
N ARG A 31 3.32 11.05 12.16
CA ARG A 31 4.55 10.50 12.76
C ARG A 31 5.73 10.41 11.79
N PHE A 32 5.47 10.22 10.50
CA PHE A 32 6.51 10.22 9.46
C PHE A 32 7.05 11.65 9.30
N ALA A 33 6.16 12.65 9.29
CA ALA A 33 6.52 14.07 9.22
C ALA A 33 7.43 14.50 10.38
N ALA A 34 7.23 13.94 11.57
CA ALA A 34 8.03 14.24 12.75
C ALA A 34 9.40 13.51 12.78
N ALA A 35 9.61 12.51 11.91
CA ALA A 35 10.83 11.71 11.90
C ALA A 35 11.89 12.35 10.97
N ALA A 36 12.72 13.25 11.50
CA ALA A 36 13.72 13.98 10.71
C ALA A 36 14.59 13.10 9.79
N PRO A 37 15.16 11.95 10.24
CA PRO A 37 15.96 11.09 9.36
C PRO A 37 15.18 10.54 8.17
N LEU A 38 13.88 10.28 8.36
CA LEU A 38 13.00 9.79 7.31
C LEU A 38 12.70 10.89 6.29
N CYS A 39 12.38 12.09 6.77
CA CYS A 39 12.14 13.25 5.91
C CYS A 39 13.38 13.59 5.08
N GLU A 40 14.56 13.66 5.70
CA GLU A 40 15.83 13.91 5.01
C GLU A 40 16.10 12.84 3.93
N ALA A 41 15.91 11.57 4.26
CA ALA A 41 16.06 10.48 3.29
C ALA A 41 15.09 10.61 2.11
N LEU A 42 13.82 10.95 2.36
CA LEU A 42 12.82 11.17 1.31
C LEU A 42 13.22 12.34 0.40
N HIS A 43 13.52 13.51 0.94
CA HIS A 43 13.91 14.68 0.14
C HIS A 43 15.18 14.40 -0.67
N ALA A 44 16.23 13.85 -0.03
CA ALA A 44 17.48 13.53 -0.72
C ALA A 44 17.28 12.48 -1.83
N THR A 45 16.39 11.52 -1.63
CA THR A 45 16.11 10.46 -2.59
C THR A 45 15.31 10.97 -3.78
N LEU A 46 14.27 11.77 -3.52
CA LEU A 46 13.41 12.33 -4.56
C LEU A 46 14.11 13.38 -5.41
N SER A 47 15.07 14.13 -4.85
CA SER A 47 15.87 15.12 -5.57
C SER A 47 16.86 14.55 -6.61
N ARG A 48 17.11 13.23 -6.62
CA ARG A 48 18.10 12.64 -7.55
C ARG A 48 17.60 12.74 -8.99
N PRO A 49 18.40 13.10 -10.00
CA PRO A 49 17.94 13.21 -11.39
C PRO A 49 17.24 11.95 -11.94
N GLN A 50 17.67 10.76 -11.54
CA GLN A 50 17.05 9.46 -11.87
C GLN A 50 16.56 8.74 -10.60
N GLY A 51 16.07 9.50 -9.63
CA GLY A 51 15.50 8.97 -8.40
C GLY A 51 14.12 8.33 -8.60
N PRO A 52 13.62 7.63 -7.58
CA PRO A 52 12.35 6.94 -7.64
C PRO A 52 11.17 7.91 -7.66
N CYS A 53 10.02 7.42 -8.13
CA CYS A 53 8.73 8.05 -7.85
C CYS A 53 8.20 7.56 -6.51
N LEU A 54 7.50 8.45 -5.79
CA LEU A 54 6.82 8.15 -4.54
C LEU A 54 5.32 8.20 -4.77
N THR A 55 4.60 7.11 -4.51
CA THR A 55 3.13 7.12 -4.42
C THR A 55 2.71 6.91 -2.98
N ILE A 56 1.71 7.67 -2.55
CA ILE A 56 1.25 7.69 -1.17
C ILE A 56 -0.27 7.56 -1.16
N ALA A 57 -0.78 6.53 -0.48
CA ALA A 57 -2.17 6.40 -0.12
C ALA A 57 -2.44 7.13 1.21
N THR A 58 -3.30 8.15 1.19
CA THR A 58 -3.64 8.98 2.36
C THR A 58 -5.09 8.78 2.81
N LEU A 59 -5.34 9.02 4.10
CA LEU A 59 -6.68 8.94 4.66
C LEU A 59 -7.53 10.14 4.22
N PRO A 60 -8.83 9.94 3.97
CA PRO A 60 -9.79 11.02 3.75
C PRO A 60 -10.06 11.78 5.05
N CYS A 61 -10.87 12.83 4.96
CA CYS A 61 -11.33 13.56 6.15
C CYS A 61 -12.15 12.66 7.10
N MET A 62 -12.30 13.10 8.35
CA MET A 62 -13.01 12.37 9.43
C MET A 62 -14.52 12.17 9.21
N GLU A 63 -15.08 12.64 8.09
CA GLU A 63 -16.51 12.56 7.78
C GLU A 63 -16.92 11.20 7.21
N ILE A 64 -15.95 10.36 6.81
CA ILE A 64 -16.24 9.00 6.36
C ILE A 64 -16.54 8.09 7.55
N SER A 65 -17.61 7.30 7.45
CA SER A 65 -18.19 6.52 8.54
C SER A 65 -17.20 5.59 9.26
N TRP A 66 -16.26 4.97 8.54
CA TRP A 66 -15.27 4.06 9.12
C TRP A 66 -14.06 4.77 9.75
N MET A 67 -13.87 6.06 9.46
CA MET A 67 -12.65 6.79 9.85
C MET A 67 -12.49 6.94 11.37
N PRO A 68 -13.53 7.32 12.15
CA PRO A 68 -13.38 7.44 13.60
C PRO A 68 -12.96 6.13 14.28
N ASP A 69 -13.51 4.99 13.82
CA ASP A 69 -13.17 3.68 14.36
C ASP A 69 -11.75 3.26 14.00
N PHE A 70 -11.36 3.49 12.75
CA PHE A 70 -10.01 3.22 12.29
C PHE A 70 -8.98 4.09 13.02
N MET A 71 -9.23 5.38 13.20
CA MET A 71 -8.32 6.25 13.94
C MET A 71 -8.22 5.86 15.42
N ARG A 72 -9.32 5.41 16.05
CA ARG A 72 -9.29 4.85 17.41
C ARG A 72 -8.45 3.58 17.50
N LEU A 73 -8.48 2.72 16.48
CA LEU A 73 -7.61 1.54 16.39
C LEU A 73 -6.14 1.95 16.38
N LEU A 74 -5.78 2.97 15.60
CA LEU A 74 -4.39 3.42 15.49
C LEU A 74 -3.92 4.23 16.69
N ARG A 75 -4.83 4.93 17.37
CA ARG A 75 -4.54 5.88 18.45
C ARG A 75 -5.59 5.74 19.57
N PRO A 76 -5.57 4.63 20.33
CA PRO A 76 -6.62 4.30 21.29
C PRO A 76 -6.79 5.33 22.41
N HIS A 77 -5.75 6.13 22.68
CA HIS A 77 -5.75 7.14 23.75
C HIS A 77 -5.87 8.58 23.24
N ALA A 78 -5.95 8.79 21.92
CA ALA A 78 -6.06 10.14 21.38
C ALA A 78 -7.50 10.66 21.46
N ASN A 79 -7.65 11.91 21.89
CA ASN A 79 -8.93 12.60 21.81
C ASN A 79 -9.17 13.12 20.37
N ARG A 80 -10.40 13.60 20.09
CA ARG A 80 -10.78 14.09 18.76
C ARG A 80 -9.86 15.18 18.22
N GLN A 81 -9.44 16.12 19.06
CA GLN A 81 -8.55 17.21 18.67
C GLN A 81 -7.16 16.69 18.27
N ALA A 82 -6.61 15.75 19.04
CA ALA A 82 -5.32 15.12 18.73
C ALA A 82 -5.38 14.34 17.40
N LEU A 83 -6.47 13.61 17.15
CA LEU A 83 -6.69 12.92 15.87
C LEU A 83 -6.79 13.89 14.69
N GLN A 84 -7.50 15.01 14.87
CA GLN A 84 -7.60 16.06 13.86
C GLN A 84 -6.24 16.71 13.58
N GLN A 85 -5.46 16.98 14.62
CA GLN A 85 -4.10 17.51 14.48
C GLN A 85 -3.20 16.53 13.72
N GLU A 86 -3.24 15.24 14.06
CA GLU A 86 -2.42 14.23 13.37
C GLU A 86 -2.77 14.11 11.87
N LEU A 87 -4.05 14.21 11.52
CA LEU A 87 -4.46 14.25 10.11
C LEU A 87 -4.03 15.56 9.42
N ALA A 88 -4.11 16.70 10.11
CA ALA A 88 -3.63 17.98 9.59
C ALA A 88 -2.11 17.97 9.37
N ASP A 89 -1.34 17.41 10.31
CA ASP A 89 0.11 17.27 10.19
C ASP A 89 0.47 16.34 9.02
N SER A 90 -0.26 15.22 8.88
CA SER A 90 -0.12 14.32 7.73
C SER A 90 -0.34 15.07 6.42
N ASP A 91 -1.45 15.81 6.33
CA ASP A 91 -1.83 16.51 5.10
C ASP A 91 -0.85 17.64 4.75
N ASN A 92 -0.40 18.42 5.74
CA ASN A 92 0.62 19.46 5.54
C ASN A 92 1.93 18.86 5.03
N PHE A 93 2.39 17.76 5.63
CA PHE A 93 3.58 17.04 5.19
C PHE A 93 3.47 16.54 3.75
N LEU A 94 2.35 15.91 3.41
CA LEU A 94 2.12 15.39 2.05
C LEU A 94 2.03 16.53 1.02
N ARG A 95 1.33 17.62 1.35
CA ARG A 95 1.27 18.82 0.50
C ARG A 95 2.65 19.42 0.28
N GLN A 96 3.47 19.52 1.33
CA GLN A 96 4.85 20.01 1.20
C GLN A 96 5.69 19.10 0.30
N LEU A 97 5.66 17.78 0.52
CA LEU A 97 6.38 16.82 -0.33
C LEU A 97 5.95 16.92 -1.79
N LYS A 98 4.65 17.06 -2.06
CA LYS A 98 4.13 17.23 -3.42
C LYS A 98 4.57 18.53 -4.06
N ASN A 99 4.61 19.63 -3.30
CA ASN A 99 5.04 20.93 -3.80
C ASN A 99 6.54 20.93 -4.14
N ASP A 100 7.36 20.27 -3.31
CA ASP A 100 8.81 20.20 -3.52
C ASP A 100 9.18 19.26 -4.68
N HIS A 101 8.35 18.24 -4.93
CA HIS A 101 8.60 17.18 -5.91
C HIS A 101 7.36 16.87 -6.78
N PRO A 102 6.86 17.85 -7.57
CA PRO A 102 5.55 17.76 -8.22
C PRO A 102 5.44 16.61 -9.21
N GLU A 103 6.50 16.28 -9.95
CA GLU A 103 6.48 15.21 -10.95
C GLU A 103 6.76 13.81 -10.36
N ARG A 104 7.16 13.72 -9.09
CA ARG A 104 7.61 12.45 -8.48
C ARG A 104 6.70 11.97 -7.38
N VAL A 105 6.04 12.88 -6.68
CA VAL A 105 5.15 12.55 -5.58
C VAL A 105 3.72 12.46 -6.10
N HIS A 106 3.08 11.32 -5.89
CA HIS A 106 1.73 11.02 -6.31
C HIS A 106 0.90 10.68 -5.08
N ILE A 107 -0.06 11.53 -4.72
CA ILE A 107 -0.91 11.32 -3.55
C ILE A 107 -2.28 10.84 -4.02
N ARG A 108 -2.77 9.77 -3.42
CA ARG A 108 -4.08 9.18 -3.66
C ARG A 108 -4.84 9.10 -2.35
N THR A 109 -6.05 9.63 -2.30
CA THR A 109 -6.92 9.47 -1.14
C THR A 109 -7.65 8.14 -1.27
N ILE A 110 -7.60 7.32 -0.22
CA ILE A 110 -8.29 6.01 -0.20
C ILE A 110 -9.67 6.13 0.41
N HIS A 111 -10.71 5.64 -0.26
CA HIS A 111 -12.07 5.68 0.27
C HIS A 111 -12.49 4.38 0.98
N LEU A 112 -11.70 3.33 0.81
CA LEU A 112 -11.83 2.06 1.51
C LEU A 112 -10.99 2.04 2.77
N ARG A 113 -11.51 1.38 3.81
CA ARG A 113 -10.78 1.19 5.07
C ARG A 113 -9.52 0.34 4.81
N PRO A 114 -8.32 0.82 5.20
CA PRO A 114 -7.11 0.01 5.16
C PRO A 114 -7.23 -1.28 5.95
N SER A 115 -6.81 -2.40 5.37
CA SER A 115 -6.70 -3.68 6.08
C SER A 115 -5.38 -3.81 6.81
N LEU A 116 -4.28 -3.34 6.22
CA LEU A 116 -2.94 -3.40 6.82
C LEU A 116 -2.01 -2.32 6.25
N PRO A 117 -0.96 -1.93 6.99
CA PRO A 117 0.04 -1.01 6.48
C PRO A 117 0.99 -1.75 5.52
N VAL A 118 1.20 -1.18 4.34
CA VAL A 118 2.15 -1.68 3.33
C VAL A 118 3.11 -0.57 2.95
N LEU A 119 4.39 -0.89 2.87
CA LEU A 119 5.42 -0.08 2.24
C LEU A 119 6.05 -0.92 1.14
N ILE A 120 6.25 -0.35 -0.04
CA ILE A 120 7.00 -1.01 -1.12
C ILE A 120 8.16 -0.10 -1.48
N ILE A 121 9.36 -0.66 -1.48
CA ILE A 121 10.59 0.03 -1.88
C ILE A 121 11.28 -0.89 -2.89
N ASP A 122 11.28 -0.46 -4.15
CA ASP A 122 11.70 -1.29 -5.29
C ASP A 122 11.00 -2.67 -5.26
N ASP A 123 11.77 -3.75 -5.23
CA ASP A 123 11.26 -5.14 -5.23
C ASP A 123 11.02 -5.69 -3.82
N THR A 124 11.03 -4.84 -2.80
CA THR A 124 10.81 -5.27 -1.40
C THR A 124 9.52 -4.71 -0.84
N ILE A 125 8.70 -5.61 -0.32
CA ILE A 125 7.43 -5.29 0.34
C ILE A 125 7.62 -5.46 1.85
N TYR A 126 7.27 -4.41 2.59
CA TYR A 126 7.17 -4.40 4.03
C TYR A 126 5.71 -4.29 4.40
N PHE A 127 5.24 -5.14 5.30
CA PHE A 127 3.85 -5.07 5.73
C PHE A 127 3.71 -5.41 7.20
N GLY A 128 2.79 -4.73 7.86
CA GLY A 128 2.47 -4.94 9.27
C GLY A 128 1.02 -5.37 9.44
N HIS A 129 0.45 -5.07 10.60
CA HIS A 129 -0.96 -5.30 10.88
C HIS A 129 -1.60 -4.09 11.56
N PHE A 130 -2.87 -3.83 11.25
CA PHE A 130 -3.74 -3.00 12.09
C PHE A 130 -4.56 -3.95 12.96
N ALA A 131 -4.20 -4.09 14.24
CA ALA A 131 -4.87 -5.03 15.14
C ALA A 131 -5.35 -4.33 16.42
N HIS A 132 -6.50 -4.79 16.94
CA HIS A 132 -6.93 -4.47 18.29
C HIS A 132 -6.01 -5.20 19.27
N SER A 133 -4.89 -4.57 19.60
CA SER A 133 -3.81 -5.16 20.40
C SER A 133 -3.28 -4.13 21.38
N ALA A 134 -2.74 -4.61 22.51
CA ALA A 134 -1.97 -3.78 23.43
C ALA A 134 -0.67 -3.25 22.79
N THR A 135 -0.16 -3.96 21.77
CA THR A 135 0.97 -3.51 20.96
C THR A 135 0.46 -2.86 19.69
N LEU A 136 0.75 -1.58 19.52
CA LEU A 136 0.32 -0.82 18.34
C LEU A 136 1.18 -1.16 17.12
N THR A 137 0.64 -0.92 15.93
CA THR A 137 1.29 -1.17 14.64
C THR A 137 2.76 -0.73 14.53
N PRO A 138 3.20 0.45 15.03
CA PRO A 138 4.61 0.84 14.97
C PRO A 138 5.55 -0.07 15.76
N ASP A 139 5.05 -0.73 16.79
CA ASP A 139 5.82 -1.59 17.70
C ASP A 139 5.53 -3.09 17.47
N GLY A 140 4.50 -3.40 16.68
CA GLY A 140 4.08 -4.75 16.33
C GLY A 140 4.99 -5.43 15.32
N PHE A 141 4.59 -6.61 14.86
CA PHE A 141 5.35 -7.37 13.87
C PHE A 141 5.26 -6.76 12.48
N TRP A 142 6.41 -6.68 11.81
CA TRP A 142 6.54 -6.30 10.41
C TRP A 142 7.21 -7.43 9.63
N CYS A 143 6.59 -7.81 8.53
CA CYS A 143 7.11 -8.79 7.60
C CYS A 143 7.82 -8.09 6.45
N THR A 144 8.89 -8.70 5.96
CA THR A 144 9.64 -8.27 4.77
C THR A 144 9.75 -9.42 3.80
N VAL A 145 9.39 -9.16 2.55
CA VAL A 145 9.49 -10.11 1.43
C VAL A 145 10.04 -9.41 0.20
N THR A 146 10.94 -10.08 -0.51
CA THR A 146 11.35 -9.69 -1.87
C THR A 146 10.41 -10.36 -2.86
N ALA A 147 9.84 -9.58 -3.78
CA ALA A 147 8.83 -10.04 -4.71
C ALA A 147 9.00 -9.34 -6.07
N PRO A 148 8.53 -9.93 -7.18
CA PRO A 148 8.52 -9.27 -8.48
C PRO A 148 7.44 -8.18 -8.51
N VAL A 149 7.70 -7.05 -7.85
CA VAL A 149 6.71 -6.00 -7.60
C VAL A 149 6.12 -5.45 -8.89
N GLU A 150 6.95 -5.22 -9.92
CA GLU A 150 6.46 -4.76 -11.23
C GLU A 150 5.39 -5.69 -11.81
N GLU A 151 5.64 -7.00 -11.76
CA GLU A 151 4.69 -8.00 -12.26
C GLU A 151 3.42 -8.05 -11.42
N LEU A 152 3.54 -7.97 -10.09
CA LEU A 152 2.39 -7.90 -9.18
C LEU A 152 1.52 -6.67 -9.46
N LEU A 153 2.13 -5.51 -9.71
CA LEU A 153 1.42 -4.29 -10.08
C LEU A 153 0.76 -4.41 -11.46
N ARG A 154 1.46 -5.02 -12.45
CA ARG A 154 0.92 -5.27 -13.78
C ARG A 154 -0.31 -6.18 -13.76
N ILE A 155 -0.28 -7.23 -12.92
CA ILE A 155 -1.41 -8.13 -12.70
C ILE A 155 -2.56 -7.38 -12.03
N ALA A 156 -2.29 -6.61 -10.98
CA ALA A 156 -3.32 -5.85 -10.28
C ALA A 156 -3.96 -4.75 -11.15
N ALA A 157 -3.22 -4.24 -12.15
CA ALA A 157 -3.70 -3.30 -13.16
C ALA A 157 -4.72 -3.93 -14.13
N HIS A 158 -4.61 -5.24 -14.37
CA HIS A 158 -5.40 -5.99 -15.33
C HIS A 158 -5.94 -7.25 -14.67
N PRO A 159 -6.90 -7.12 -13.73
CA PRO A 159 -7.56 -8.29 -13.19
C PRO A 159 -8.31 -8.96 -14.34
N ALA A 160 -7.73 -10.00 -14.93
CA ALA A 160 -8.42 -10.83 -15.89
C ALA A 160 -9.68 -11.35 -15.21
N MET A 161 -10.84 -10.81 -15.58
CA MET A 161 -12.14 -11.31 -15.14
C MET A 161 -12.38 -12.66 -15.80
N PRO A 162 -12.52 -13.80 -15.08
CA PRO A 162 -12.99 -15.02 -15.69
C PRO A 162 -14.36 -15.36 -15.13
N HIS A 163 -15.41 -14.69 -15.60
CA HIS A 163 -16.79 -15.20 -15.46
C HIS A 163 -17.66 -14.75 -16.64
N ALA A 164 -17.49 -15.40 -17.79
CA ALA A 164 -18.60 -15.81 -18.66
C ALA A 164 -18.12 -16.76 -19.77
N ALA A 165 -18.96 -17.76 -20.07
CA ALA A 165 -18.98 -18.64 -21.25
C ALA A 165 -18.09 -19.91 -21.27
N HIS A 166 -18.71 -21.01 -20.84
CA HIS A 166 -18.70 -22.38 -21.40
C HIS A 166 -17.58 -22.84 -22.39
N GLY A 167 -16.63 -23.64 -21.89
CA GLY A 167 -15.92 -24.84 -22.48
C GLY A 167 -15.27 -24.83 -23.88
N PRO A 168 -14.41 -25.85 -24.25
CA PRO A 168 -13.90 -26.99 -23.48
C PRO A 168 -12.35 -27.14 -23.42
N VAL A 169 -11.85 -27.49 -22.22
CA VAL A 169 -10.92 -28.59 -21.90
C VAL A 169 -9.67 -28.80 -22.79
N ALA A 170 -8.58 -28.08 -22.49
CA ALA A 170 -7.20 -28.60 -22.68
C ALA A 170 -6.12 -27.77 -21.95
N GLU A 171 -6.32 -26.47 -21.73
CA GLU A 171 -5.27 -25.59 -21.17
C GLU A 171 -5.43 -25.27 -19.67
N GLN A 172 -6.41 -25.87 -18.98
CA GLN A 172 -6.66 -25.61 -17.56
C GLN A 172 -5.71 -26.32 -16.59
N HIS A 173 -4.87 -27.27 -17.05
CA HIS A 173 -4.05 -28.05 -16.13
C HIS A 173 -2.76 -27.33 -15.69
N ALA A 174 -2.08 -26.59 -16.55
CA ALA A 174 -0.81 -25.94 -16.18
C ALA A 174 -0.99 -24.74 -15.21
N ALA A 175 -2.12 -24.03 -15.30
CA ALA A 175 -2.43 -22.91 -14.41
C ALA A 175 -3.04 -23.35 -13.07
N GLN A 176 -3.72 -24.50 -13.03
CA GLN A 176 -4.20 -25.08 -11.77
C GLN A 176 -3.07 -25.71 -10.96
N ASP A 177 -2.02 -26.22 -11.60
CA ASP A 177 -0.88 -26.83 -10.90
C ASP A 177 -0.05 -25.78 -10.13
N LEU A 178 0.22 -24.61 -10.70
CA LEU A 178 1.00 -23.54 -10.03
C LEU A 178 0.23 -22.85 -8.89
N VAL A 179 -1.10 -22.66 -9.05
CA VAL A 179 -1.95 -22.11 -7.99
C VAL A 179 -2.19 -23.13 -6.89
N SER A 180 -2.27 -24.42 -7.22
CA SER A 180 -2.37 -25.50 -6.22
C SER A 180 -1.07 -25.70 -5.45
N GLU A 181 0.10 -25.55 -6.08
CA GLU A 181 1.41 -25.63 -5.41
C GLU A 181 1.66 -24.46 -4.44
N GLN A 182 1.26 -23.23 -4.79
CA GLN A 182 1.29 -22.11 -3.84
C GLN A 182 0.31 -22.30 -2.67
N TYR A 183 -0.86 -22.89 -2.93
CA TYR A 183 -1.86 -23.18 -1.90
C TYR A 183 -1.42 -24.34 -0.98
N THR A 184 -0.76 -25.38 -1.51
CA THR A 184 -0.20 -26.47 -0.69
C THR A 184 1.03 -26.03 0.09
N ALA A 185 1.88 -25.15 -0.46
CA ALA A 185 3.01 -24.59 0.28
C ALA A 185 2.55 -23.66 1.43
N GLN A 186 1.49 -22.87 1.25
CA GLN A 186 0.91 -22.04 2.32
C GLN A 186 0.12 -22.88 3.36
N MET A 187 -0.54 -23.96 2.92
CA MET A 187 -1.17 -24.94 3.81
C MET A 187 -0.15 -25.69 4.66
N LEU A 188 0.98 -26.12 4.10
CA LEU A 188 2.03 -26.84 4.85
C LEU A 188 2.73 -25.97 5.90
N VAL A 189 2.87 -24.66 5.64
CA VAL A 189 3.37 -23.70 6.64
C VAL A 189 2.31 -23.45 7.73
N SER A 190 1.02 -23.53 7.39
CA SER A 190 -0.08 -23.41 8.35
C SER A 190 -0.22 -24.67 9.21
N GLU A 191 -0.11 -25.88 8.65
CA GLU A 191 -0.21 -27.15 9.39
C GLU A 191 0.91 -27.36 10.41
N GLN A 192 2.13 -26.87 10.17
CA GLN A 192 3.20 -26.92 11.19
C GLN A 192 2.93 -25.98 12.38
N HIS A 193 2.16 -24.91 12.18
CA HIS A 193 1.73 -24.02 13.27
C HIS A 193 0.47 -24.51 14.00
N THR A 194 -0.37 -25.34 13.37
CA THR A 194 -1.60 -25.91 13.97
C THR A 194 -1.34 -26.87 15.13
N ALA A 195 -0.14 -27.42 15.29
CA ALA A 195 0.16 -28.32 16.40
C ALA A 195 0.34 -27.62 17.77
N GLN A 196 0.43 -26.30 17.84
CA GLN A 196 0.68 -25.58 19.12
C GLN A 196 -0.40 -24.60 19.58
N VAL A 197 -1.40 -24.24 18.77
CA VAL A 197 -2.41 -23.22 19.16
C VAL A 197 -3.84 -23.62 18.78
N LEU A 198 -4.20 -24.88 18.96
CA LEU A 198 -5.61 -25.29 18.89
C LEU A 198 -6.30 -24.90 20.20
N VAL A 199 -7.14 -23.87 20.16
CA VAL A 199 -8.51 -23.82 20.76
C VAL A 199 -9.24 -22.49 20.43
N SER A 200 -8.58 -21.41 19.97
CA SER A 200 -9.26 -20.09 19.84
C SER A 200 -9.59 -19.58 18.41
N GLU A 201 -9.26 -20.30 17.33
CA GLU A 201 -9.21 -19.73 15.97
C GLU A 201 -10.33 -20.12 14.98
N GLN A 202 -11.49 -20.61 15.42
CA GLN A 202 -12.60 -20.80 14.46
C GLN A 202 -13.24 -19.48 14.00
N HIS A 203 -12.98 -18.36 14.68
CA HIS A 203 -13.52 -17.04 14.32
C HIS A 203 -12.58 -16.18 13.44
N THR A 204 -11.27 -16.47 13.42
CA THR A 204 -10.26 -15.65 12.73
C THR A 204 -10.12 -16.00 11.25
N ALA A 205 -10.31 -17.28 10.88
CA ALA A 205 -10.21 -17.73 9.49
C ALA A 205 -11.34 -17.18 8.58
N GLN A 206 -12.51 -16.85 9.15
CA GLN A 206 -13.60 -16.22 8.39
C GLN A 206 -13.35 -14.73 8.10
N MET A 207 -12.46 -14.07 8.85
CA MET A 207 -12.14 -12.65 8.70
C MET A 207 -11.07 -12.36 7.63
N LEU A 208 -10.19 -13.32 7.33
CA LEU A 208 -9.03 -13.11 6.44
C LEU A 208 -9.37 -13.19 4.94
N VAL A 209 -10.41 -13.93 4.55
CA VAL A 209 -10.80 -14.09 3.13
C VAL A 209 -11.38 -12.78 2.53
N PRO A 210 -12.22 -12.00 3.25
CA PRO A 210 -12.65 -10.68 2.79
C PRO A 210 -11.53 -9.63 2.77
N GLU A 211 -10.57 -9.71 3.70
CA GLU A 211 -9.50 -8.72 3.89
C GLU A 211 -8.48 -8.71 2.73
N HIS A 212 -8.17 -9.88 2.17
CA HIS A 212 -7.28 -9.99 1.00
C HIS A 212 -7.93 -9.42 -0.29
N ARG A 213 -9.25 -9.60 -0.44
CA ARG A 213 -10.01 -9.03 -1.57
C ARG A 213 -10.14 -7.50 -1.50
N ALA A 214 -10.02 -6.91 -0.32
CA ALA A 214 -10.00 -5.45 -0.14
C ALA A 214 -8.65 -4.85 -0.52
N ALA A 215 -7.54 -5.50 -0.16
CA ALA A 215 -6.19 -5.05 -0.52
C ALA A 215 -5.97 -5.05 -2.04
N LEU A 216 -6.41 -6.10 -2.74
CA LEU A 216 -6.34 -6.16 -4.21
C LEU A 216 -7.19 -5.08 -4.89
N ARG A 217 -8.36 -4.76 -4.36
CA ARG A 217 -9.23 -3.69 -4.89
C ARG A 217 -8.64 -2.29 -4.72
N ILE A 218 -7.87 -2.03 -3.66
CA ILE A 218 -7.21 -0.73 -3.46
C ILE A 218 -6.06 -0.56 -4.46
N VAL A 219 -5.31 -1.64 -4.75
CA VAL A 219 -4.28 -1.60 -5.81
C VAL A 219 -4.95 -1.37 -7.18
N GLU A 220 -6.07 -2.06 -7.45
CA GLU A 220 -6.85 -1.87 -8.68
C GLU A 220 -7.38 -0.42 -8.84
N GLU A 221 -7.91 0.19 -7.77
CA GLU A 221 -8.35 1.60 -7.76
C GLU A 221 -7.19 2.57 -8.00
N CYS A 222 -6.02 2.29 -7.42
CA CYS A 222 -4.82 3.09 -7.64
C CYS A 222 -4.30 2.98 -9.07
N VAL A 223 -4.37 1.79 -9.69
CA VAL A 223 -3.85 1.57 -11.05
C VAL A 223 -4.83 2.05 -12.13
N THR A 224 -6.13 1.81 -12.00
CA THR A 224 -7.13 2.29 -12.97
C THR A 224 -7.15 3.82 -13.09
N SER A 225 -6.91 4.55 -11.99
CA SER A 225 -6.74 6.01 -12.00
C SER A 225 -5.46 6.49 -12.73
N THR A 226 -4.43 5.64 -12.85
CA THR A 226 -3.21 5.97 -13.62
C THR A 226 -3.40 5.79 -15.13
N CYS A 227 -4.23 4.85 -15.57
CA CYS A 227 -4.53 4.65 -16.98
C CYS A 227 -5.42 5.76 -17.57
N SER A 228 -6.45 6.22 -16.84
CA SER A 228 -7.36 7.26 -17.37
C SER A 228 -6.71 8.64 -17.47
N ALA A 229 -5.68 8.94 -16.67
CA ALA A 229 -4.95 10.20 -16.72
C ALA A 229 -3.95 10.25 -17.91
N ALA A 230 -3.51 9.09 -18.40
CA ALA A 230 -2.61 8.99 -19.56
C ALA A 230 -3.34 9.18 -20.91
N GLU A 231 -4.67 8.94 -20.96
CA GLU A 231 -5.47 9.09 -22.19
C GLU A 231 -6.00 10.52 -22.44
N SER A 232 -5.93 11.42 -21.46
CA SER A 232 -6.40 12.81 -21.60
C SER A 232 -5.36 13.81 -22.13
N ALA A 233 -4.13 13.38 -22.42
CA ALA A 233 -3.06 14.23 -22.93
C ALA A 233 -2.91 14.11 -24.47
N VAL A 234 -3.89 14.60 -25.23
CA VAL A 234 -3.73 14.86 -26.67
C VAL A 234 -3.43 16.35 -26.85
N PRO A 235 -2.30 16.76 -27.44
CA PRO A 235 -1.98 18.17 -27.62
C PRO A 235 -2.85 18.79 -28.73
N PHE A 236 -3.53 19.88 -28.39
CA PHE A 236 -4.28 20.71 -29.33
C PHE A 236 -3.29 21.57 -30.13
N THR A 237 -3.03 21.20 -31.39
CA THR A 237 -2.18 21.96 -32.31
C THR A 237 -2.94 23.18 -32.84
N GLN A 238 -2.52 24.39 -32.45
CA GLN A 238 -3.05 25.65 -33.02
C GLN A 238 -2.59 25.82 -34.47
N GLN A 239 -3.53 26.10 -35.37
CA GLN A 239 -3.30 26.52 -36.75
C GLN A 239 -2.76 27.95 -36.81
N THR A 240 -1.59 28.10 -37.42
CA THR A 240 -1.05 29.38 -37.92
C THR A 240 -1.78 29.79 -39.19
N THR A 241 -2.39 30.98 -39.20
CA THR A 241 -2.77 31.68 -40.44
C THR A 241 -1.90 32.92 -40.60
N THR A 242 -1.06 32.86 -41.62
CA THR A 242 -0.28 33.96 -42.21
C THR A 242 -1.18 34.97 -42.92
N GLU A 243 -0.77 36.23 -42.76
CA GLU A 243 -1.02 37.47 -43.53
C GLU A 243 -1.05 37.30 -45.07
N PRO A 244 -1.67 38.24 -45.80
CA PRO A 244 -1.06 39.57 -46.04
C PRO A 244 -1.97 40.78 -45.80
#